data_AF-A0A7D5LES3-F1
#
_entry.id   AF-A0A7D5LES3-F1
#
_cell.length_a   1.000
_cell.length_b   1.000
_cell.length_c   1.000
_cell.angle_alpha   90.00
_cell.angle_beta   90.00
_cell.angle_gamma   90.00
#
_symmetry.space_group_name_H-M   'P 1'
#
loop_
_entity.id
_entity.type
_entity.pdbx_description
1 polymer ?
#
loop_
_entity_poly.entity_id
_entity_poly.type
_entity_poly.pdbx_seq_one_letter_code
_entity_poly.pdbx_strand_id
1 'polypeptide(L)' 'MANKKPKYHFEGKRKDANGKDVYVLVDLKTKKQIEVDQETFVNKEAAGEIER' A
#
# COMPACT_ATOMS: atom_id res chain seq x y z
N MET A 1 17.70 9.91 11.61
CA MET A 1 16.58 10.02 10.63
C MET A 1 16.56 8.72 9.85
N ALA A 2 15.53 7.89 10.01
CA ALA A 2 15.47 6.59 9.34
C ALA A 2 15.31 6.81 7.84
N ASN A 3 16.32 6.38 7.08
CA ASN A 3 16.40 6.46 5.62
C ASN A 3 15.42 5.43 5.00
N LYS A 4 14.12 5.57 5.26
CA LYS A 4 13.12 4.64 4.73
C LYS A 4 12.77 5.06 3.31
N LYS A 5 13.39 4.38 2.34
CA LYS A 5 12.96 4.44 0.95
C LYS A 5 11.54 3.85 0.87
N PRO A 6 10.63 4.48 0.11
CA PRO A 6 9.33 3.89 -0.13
C PRO A 6 9.50 2.52 -0.80
N LYS A 7 8.72 1.56 -0.33
CA LYS A 7 8.68 0.19 -0.86
C LYS A 7 7.47 -0.02 -1.76
N TYR A 8 6.42 0.75 -1.54
CA TYR A 8 5.15 0.63 -2.23
C TYR A 8 4.76 1.97 -2.84
N HIS A 9 4.09 1.94 -3.98
CA HIS A 9 3.42 3.09 -4.58
C HIS A 9 1.91 2.90 -4.42
N PHE A 10 1.20 3.93 -3.94
CA PHE A 10 -0.25 3.86 -3.81
C PHE A 10 -0.92 4.07 -5.17
N GLU A 11 -1.69 3.08 -5.63
CA GLU A 11 -2.37 3.13 -6.92
C GLU A 11 -3.84 3.59 -6.78
N GLY A 12 -4.49 3.22 -5.67
CA GLY A 12 -5.87 3.62 -5.43
C GLY A 12 -6.60 2.75 -4.42
N LYS A 13 -7.92 2.93 -4.36
CA LYS A 13 -8.83 2.17 -3.49
C LYS A 13 -9.89 1.47 -4.35
N ARG A 14 -10.15 0.20 -4.09
CA ARG A 14 -11.19 -0.59 -4.79
C ARG A 14 -11.94 -1.47 -3.79
N LYS A 15 -13.03 -2.10 -4.24
CA LYS A 15 -13.71 -3.13 -3.45
C LYS A 15 -13.16 -4.52 -3.79
N ASP A 16 -12.90 -5.32 -2.76
CA ASP A 16 -12.54 -6.73 -2.92
C ASP A 16 -13.77 -7.57 -3.30
N ALA A 17 -13.57 -8.87 -3.56
CA ALA A 17 -14.64 -9.82 -3.88
C ALA A 17 -15.74 -9.91 -2.80
N ASN A 18 -15.43 -9.57 -1.54
CA ASN A 18 -16.37 -9.51 -0.43
C ASN A 18 -17.05 -8.14 -0.27
N GLY A 19 -16.80 -7.20 -1.20
CA GLY A 19 -17.36 -5.86 -1.17
C GLY A 19 -16.71 -4.94 -0.13
N LYS A 20 -15.61 -5.36 0.52
CA LYS A 20 -14.86 -4.51 1.45
C LYS A 20 -13.90 -3.63 0.69
N ASP A 21 -13.70 -2.44 1.22
CA ASP A 21 -12.72 -1.49 0.73
C ASP A 21 -11.29 -1.98 0.97
N VAL A 22 -10.49 -2.06 -0.09
CA VAL A 22 -9.06 -2.40 -0.07
C VAL A 22 -8.25 -1.33 -0.80
N TYR A 23 -7.02 -1.14 -0.35
CA TYR A 23 -6.04 -0.23 -0.89
C TYR A 23 -5.10 -1.01 -1.81
N VAL A 24 -4.98 -0.55 -3.05
CA VAL A 24 -4.10 -1.13 -4.06
C VAL A 24 -2.74 -0.45 -3.96
N LEU A 25 -1.72 -1.25 -3.69
CA LEU A 25 -0.34 -0.83 -3.62
C LEU A 25 0.48 -1.56 -4.68
N VAL A 26 1.41 -0.86 -5.34
CA VAL A 26 2.40 -1.47 -6.23
C VAL A 26 3.70 -1.63 -5.48
N ASP A 27 4.19 -2.86 -5.31
CA ASP A 27 5.53 -3.11 -4.77
C ASP A 27 6.57 -2.60 -5.77
N LEU A 28 7.36 -1.60 -5.37
CA LEU A 28 8.30 -0.91 -6.26
C LEU A 28 9.45 -1.80 -6.72
N LYS A 29 9.77 -2.86 -5.96
CA LYS A 29 10.85 -3.81 -6.24
C LYS A 29 10.44 -4.87 -7.27
N THR A 30 9.25 -5.42 -7.12
CA THR A 30 8.74 -6.52 -7.95
C THR A 30 7.74 -6.08 -9.02
N LYS A 31 7.29 -4.81 -8.95
CA LYS A 31 6.25 -4.22 -9.82
C LYS A 31 4.91 -4.97 -9.76
N LYS A 32 4.65 -5.69 -8.67
CA LYS A 32 3.40 -6.40 -8.46
C LYS A 32 2.42 -5.54 -7.67
N GLN A 33 1.15 -5.58 -8.08
CA GLN A 33 0.07 -5.03 -7.27
C GLN A 33 -0.25 -5.96 -6.11
N ILE A 34 -0.48 -5.38 -4.94
CA ILE A 34 -0.99 -6.04 -3.75
C ILE A 34 -2.19 -5.25 -3.26
N GLU A 35 -3.20 -5.97 -2.77
CA GLU A 35 -4.38 -5.40 -2.14
C GLU A 35 -4.23 -5.57 -0.64
N VAL A 36 -4.34 -4.47 0.10
CA VAL A 36 -4.24 -4.47 1.55
C VAL A 36 -5.47 -3.80 2.16
N ASP A 37 -5.85 -4.22 3.35
CA ASP A 37 -6.90 -3.56 4.12
C ASP A 37 -6.43 -2.18 4.64
N GLN A 38 -7.38 -1.40 5.19
CA GLN A 38 -7.11 -0.07 5.71
C GLN A 38 -6.07 -0.06 6.84
N GLU A 39 -6.10 -1.03 7.76
CA GLU A 39 -5.18 -1.07 8.90
C GLU A 39 -3.75 -1.32 8.40
N THR A 40 -3.58 -2.27 7.49
CA THR A 40 -2.30 -2.55 6.84
C THR A 40 -1.79 -1.34 6.06
N PHE A 41 -2.67 -0.63 5.33
CA PHE A 41 -2.30 0.59 4.61
C PHE A 41 -1.79 1.67 5.56
N VAL A 42 -2.52 2.00 6.63
CA VAL A 42 -2.14 3.03 7.61
C VAL A 42 -0.83 2.69 8.29
N ASN A 43 -0.60 1.42 8.65
CA ASN A 43 0.67 0.98 9.24
C ASN A 43 1.86 1.18 8.29
N LYS A 44 1.69 0.85 7.01
CA LYS A 44 2.73 1.06 5.98
C LYS A 44 2.94 2.54 5.67
N GLU A 45 1.88 3.35 5.68
CA GLU A 45 1.95 4.81 5.50
C GLU A 45 2.66 5.47 6.68
N ALA A 46 2.28 5.15 7.91
CA ALA A 46 2.93 5.64 9.13
C ALA A 46 4.39 5.18 9.25
N ALA A 47 4.70 4.01 8.68
CA ALA A 47 6.06 3.53 8.56
C ALA A 47 6.88 4.29 7.49
N GLY A 48 6.28 5.15 6.65
CA GLY A 48 6.94 5.85 5.55
C GLY A 48 7.33 4.91 4.39
N GLU A 49 6.62 3.79 4.25
CA GLU A 49 6.90 2.78 3.22
C GLU A 49 6.07 2.96 1.94
N ILE A 50 5.11 3.89 1.94
CA ILE A 50 4.22 4.18 0.80
C ILE A 50 4.58 5.55 0.20
N GLU A 51 4.78 5.57 -1.11
CA GLU A 51 4.87 6.78 -1.94
C GLU A 51 3.48 7.09 -2.54
N ARG A 52 3.14 8.38 -2.61
CA ARG A 52 1.91 8.91 -3.21
C ARG A 52 2.19 9.59 -4.53
#